data_AF-A0A2A9N9E7-F1
#
_entry.id   AF-A0A2A9N9E7-F1
#
_cell.length_a   1.000
_cell.length_b   1.000
_cell.length_c   1.000
_cell.angle_alpha   90.00
_cell.angle_beta   90.00
_cell.angle_gamma   90.00
#
_symmetry.space_group_name_H-M   'P 1'
#
loop_
_entity.id
_entity.type
_entity.pdbx_description
1 polymer ?
#
loop_
_entity_poly.entity_id
_entity_poly.type
_entity_poly.pdbx_seq_one_letter_code
_entity_poly.pdbx_strand_id
1 'polypeptide(L)'
;MSDLYYPDNPSRRVRAAQLKEDIEFFCEQFYELEEKRDDLLKEIKLKLNALMKKYSYNTTDELEKGVQKTLKGTALEEYNKFKELVEGADEVIVAVFQITGIIGVATGIFLGAVVTLGFMTGGAALLSLGMVTGVLGAVAVTAILFTVFEGTVERDNMQKAIRDLSYERVKARSCYEAMNALANWLYSIKLWLDEPLISDNEALMKKKLESDFAVEYDKSKRTTVIPFLENYDQERGAWTNEDPDWKSGEEDIIASMSEASKSAPESRAKRSAPDAEKAGVIAFDYSSADGSGSLQLTYVTSDETSCTGKDKDGNTWVIRYESGSTADRSAPRISDYLFTLENVKAKNVYKGCKLTFSSRPSA
;
A
#
# COMPACT_ATOMS: atom_id res chain seq x y z
N MET A 1 -29.53 12.53 -11.99
CA MET A 1 -30.93 12.74 -11.54
C MET A 1 -31.19 12.20 -10.14
N SER A 2 -30.44 11.20 -9.70
CA SER A 2 -30.31 10.87 -8.28
C SER A 2 -30.07 12.12 -7.42
N ASP A 3 -29.22 13.05 -7.87
CA ASP A 3 -28.90 14.30 -7.16
C ASP A 3 -30.11 15.21 -6.86
N LEU A 4 -31.21 15.12 -7.62
CA LEU A 4 -32.43 15.89 -7.30
C LEU A 4 -33.12 15.36 -6.04
N TYR A 5 -33.05 14.04 -5.82
CA TYR A 5 -33.62 13.36 -4.66
C TYR A 5 -32.59 13.19 -3.53
N TYR A 6 -31.30 13.25 -3.87
CA TYR A 6 -30.16 13.08 -2.96
C TYR A 6 -29.15 14.23 -3.20
N PRO A 7 -29.44 15.44 -2.70
CA PRO A 7 -28.66 16.64 -3.00
C PRO A 7 -27.19 16.56 -2.53
N ASP A 8 -26.88 15.68 -1.58
CA ASP A 8 -25.51 15.47 -1.07
C ASP A 8 -24.71 14.44 -1.90
N ASN A 9 -25.31 13.72 -2.85
CA ASN A 9 -24.60 12.73 -3.67
C ASN A 9 -23.41 13.33 -4.44
N PRO A 10 -23.49 14.53 -5.03
CA PRO A 10 -22.32 15.20 -5.60
C PRO A 10 -21.17 15.34 -4.60
N SER A 11 -21.46 15.80 -3.37
CA SER A 11 -20.44 15.94 -2.31
C SER A 11 -19.85 14.61 -1.90
N ARG A 12 -20.66 13.55 -1.80
CA ARG A 12 -20.17 12.20 -1.54
C ARG A 12 -19.25 11.71 -2.66
N ARG A 13 -19.61 11.93 -3.93
CA ARG A 13 -18.80 11.53 -5.11
C ARG A 13 -17.44 12.18 -5.05
N VAL A 14 -17.42 13.49 -4.81
CA VAL A 14 -16.18 14.26 -4.64
C VAL A 14 -15.36 13.73 -3.45
N ARG A 15 -15.98 13.50 -2.29
CA ARG A 15 -15.26 12.99 -1.11
C ARG A 15 -14.64 11.62 -1.34
N ALA A 16 -15.38 10.69 -1.92
CA ALA A 16 -14.87 9.35 -2.14
C ALA A 16 -13.76 9.33 -3.22
N ALA A 17 -13.88 10.15 -4.26
CA ALA A 17 -12.80 10.37 -5.23
C ALA A 17 -11.56 10.96 -4.56
N GLN A 18 -11.70 12.00 -3.73
CA GLN A 18 -10.61 12.60 -2.95
C GLN A 18 -9.92 11.57 -2.06
N LEU A 19 -10.66 10.75 -1.32
CA LEU A 19 -10.08 9.71 -0.46
C LEU A 19 -9.31 8.67 -1.28
N LYS A 20 -9.83 8.29 -2.45
CA LYS A 20 -9.14 7.40 -3.39
C LYS A 20 -7.83 8.02 -3.89
N GLU A 21 -7.87 9.26 -4.35
CA GLU A 21 -6.69 9.99 -4.84
C GLU A 21 -5.64 10.15 -3.74
N ASP A 22 -6.04 10.43 -2.50
CA ASP A 22 -5.13 10.50 -1.35
C ASP A 22 -4.39 9.16 -1.14
N ILE A 23 -5.13 8.04 -1.20
CA ILE A 23 -4.55 6.72 -1.04
C ILE A 23 -3.58 6.42 -2.18
N GLU A 24 -3.99 6.65 -3.44
CA GLU A 24 -3.15 6.45 -4.62
C GLU A 24 -1.86 7.26 -4.51
N PHE A 25 -1.96 8.53 -4.11
CA PHE A 25 -0.82 9.42 -3.89
C PHE A 25 0.13 8.89 -2.80
N PHE A 26 -0.39 8.48 -1.64
CA PHE A 26 0.48 7.95 -0.57
C PHE A 26 1.13 6.61 -0.96
N CYS A 27 0.42 5.77 -1.70
CA CYS A 27 0.98 4.51 -2.21
C CYS A 27 2.07 4.76 -3.26
N GLU A 28 1.90 5.73 -4.16
CA GLU A 28 2.93 6.12 -5.13
C GLU A 28 4.19 6.63 -4.42
N GLN A 29 4.02 7.56 -3.47
CA GLN A 29 5.11 8.07 -2.65
C GLN A 29 5.82 6.97 -1.84
N PHE A 30 5.08 5.96 -1.41
CA PHE A 30 5.65 4.77 -0.75
C PHE A 30 6.56 3.98 -1.70
N TYR A 31 6.11 3.72 -2.94
CA TYR A 31 6.91 2.98 -3.93
C TYR A 31 8.17 3.74 -4.36
N GLU A 32 8.11 5.07 -4.47
CA GLU A 32 9.30 5.90 -4.72
C GLU A 32 10.34 5.74 -3.60
N LEU A 33 9.89 5.73 -2.34
CA LEU A 33 10.76 5.51 -1.19
C LEU A 33 11.27 4.07 -1.12
N GLU A 34 10.49 3.10 -1.57
CA GLU A 34 10.90 1.70 -1.69
C GLU A 34 12.06 1.55 -2.66
N GLU A 35 11.98 2.14 -3.85
CA GLU A 35 13.06 2.11 -4.84
C GLU A 35 14.33 2.75 -4.27
N LYS A 36 14.18 3.92 -3.62
CA LYS A 36 15.29 4.59 -2.94
C LYS A 36 15.91 3.72 -1.84
N ARG A 37 15.09 3.03 -1.05
CA ARG A 37 15.54 2.07 -0.03
C ARG A 37 16.38 0.97 -0.68
N ASP A 38 15.90 0.37 -1.77
CA ASP A 38 16.59 -0.73 -2.46
C ASP A 38 17.93 -0.31 -3.05
N ASP A 39 18.01 0.89 -3.63
CA ASP A 39 19.26 1.43 -4.14
C ASP A 39 20.27 1.72 -3.00
N LEU A 40 19.80 2.30 -1.90
CA LEU A 40 20.63 2.49 -0.70
C LEU A 40 21.14 1.15 -0.16
N LEU A 41 20.31 0.11 -0.11
CA LEU A 41 20.73 -1.22 0.33
C LEU A 41 21.83 -1.82 -0.55
N LYS A 42 21.71 -1.70 -1.88
CA LYS A 42 22.74 -2.20 -2.81
C LYS A 42 24.09 -1.53 -2.51
N GLU A 43 24.09 -0.21 -2.32
CA GLU A 43 25.30 0.54 -1.99
C GLU A 43 25.88 0.16 -0.62
N ILE A 44 25.02 0.05 0.40
CA ILE A 44 25.39 -0.35 1.76
C ILE A 44 26.01 -1.74 1.73
N LYS A 45 25.40 -2.72 1.05
CA LYS A 45 25.93 -4.10 0.95
C LYS A 45 27.34 -4.14 0.36
N LEU A 46 27.62 -3.36 -0.68
CA LEU A 46 28.96 -3.30 -1.27
C LEU A 46 30.01 -2.79 -0.27
N LYS A 47 29.68 -1.71 0.45
CA LYS A 47 30.55 -1.12 1.48
C LYS A 47 30.72 -2.04 2.67
N LEU A 48 29.65 -2.71 3.07
CA LEU A 48 29.64 -3.65 4.18
C LEU A 48 30.51 -4.86 3.89
N ASN A 49 30.43 -5.41 2.68
CA ASN A 49 31.31 -6.50 2.25
C ASN A 49 32.78 -6.08 2.25
N ALA A 50 33.10 -4.84 1.82
CA ALA A 50 34.46 -4.31 1.91
C ALA A 50 34.92 -4.17 3.36
N LEU A 51 34.04 -3.69 4.24
CA LEU A 51 34.31 -3.55 5.67
C LEU A 51 34.51 -4.90 6.35
N MET A 52 33.67 -5.91 6.06
CA MET A 52 33.83 -7.27 6.56
C MET A 52 35.20 -7.85 6.18
N LYS A 53 35.59 -7.72 4.90
CA LYS A 53 36.91 -8.17 4.42
C LYS A 53 38.07 -7.47 5.14
N LYS A 54 37.94 -6.16 5.43
CA LYS A 54 38.93 -5.40 6.21
C LYS A 54 39.13 -6.02 7.60
N TYR A 55 38.08 -6.56 8.21
CA TYR A 55 38.14 -7.26 9.50
C TYR A 55 38.35 -8.79 9.37
N SER A 56 38.74 -9.28 8.20
CA SER A 56 39.00 -10.70 7.91
C SER A 56 37.78 -11.62 8.04
N TYR A 57 36.58 -11.08 7.80
CA TYR A 57 35.34 -11.84 7.66
C TYR A 57 34.93 -11.90 6.19
N ASN A 58 34.83 -13.09 5.62
CA ASN A 58 34.45 -13.30 4.22
C ASN A 58 32.97 -13.66 4.08
N THR A 59 32.34 -14.13 5.16
CA THR A 59 30.94 -14.56 5.18
C THR A 59 30.23 -14.04 6.44
N THR A 60 28.90 -14.00 6.39
CA THR A 60 28.07 -13.65 7.55
C THR A 60 28.30 -14.63 8.72
N ASP A 61 28.50 -15.92 8.43
CA ASP A 61 28.77 -16.93 9.45
C ASP A 61 30.11 -16.71 10.16
N GLU A 62 31.13 -16.27 9.43
CA GLU A 62 32.44 -15.92 10.01
C GLU A 62 32.30 -14.69 10.91
N LEU A 63 31.55 -13.67 10.47
CA LEU A 63 31.24 -12.50 11.27
C LEU A 63 30.49 -12.90 12.55
N GLU A 64 29.45 -13.73 12.43
CA GLU A 64 28.65 -14.19 13.57
C GLU A 64 29.50 -14.90 14.63
N LYS A 65 30.37 -15.82 14.20
CA LYS A 65 31.32 -16.48 15.10
C LYS A 65 32.26 -15.48 15.77
N GLY A 66 32.70 -14.46 15.02
CA GLY A 66 33.48 -13.34 15.55
C GLY A 66 32.73 -12.58 16.65
N VAL A 67 31.46 -12.24 16.39
CA VAL A 67 30.59 -11.55 17.36
C VAL A 67 30.39 -12.40 18.61
N GLN A 68 30.01 -13.66 18.47
CA GLN A 68 29.78 -14.57 19.60
C GLN A 68 31.02 -14.80 20.47
N LYS A 69 32.21 -14.75 19.86
CA LYS A 69 33.49 -14.84 20.59
C LYS A 69 33.83 -13.56 21.36
N THR A 70 33.40 -12.41 20.84
CA THR A 70 33.75 -11.08 21.35
C THR A 70 32.76 -10.61 22.42
N LEU A 71 31.46 -10.72 22.12
CA LEU A 71 30.39 -10.36 23.03
C LEU A 71 30.26 -11.38 24.16
N LYS A 72 29.87 -10.91 25.35
CA LYS A 72 29.66 -11.72 26.55
C LYS A 72 28.46 -11.21 27.35
N GLY A 73 27.91 -12.07 28.20
CA GLY A 73 26.81 -11.71 29.10
C GLY A 73 25.59 -11.19 28.34
N THR A 74 24.98 -10.11 28.86
CA THR A 74 23.75 -9.52 28.34
C THR A 74 23.86 -9.11 26.87
N ALA A 75 25.02 -8.59 26.42
CA ALA A 75 25.20 -8.20 25.02
C ALA A 75 25.13 -9.39 24.05
N LEU A 76 25.65 -10.56 24.45
CA LEU A 76 25.55 -11.78 23.65
C LEU A 76 24.12 -12.34 23.67
N GLU A 77 23.42 -12.26 24.79
CA GLU A 77 22.02 -12.66 24.90
C GLU A 77 21.13 -11.80 24.00
N GLU A 78 21.31 -10.48 23.99
CA GLU A 78 20.61 -9.55 23.10
C GLU A 78 20.92 -9.84 21.64
N TYR A 79 22.19 -10.11 21.30
CA TYR A 79 22.58 -10.50 19.95
C TYR A 79 21.91 -11.79 19.49
N ASN A 80 21.87 -12.82 20.33
CA ASN A 80 21.25 -14.10 19.97
C ASN A 80 19.73 -13.98 19.82
N LYS A 81 19.07 -13.23 20.70
CA LYS A 81 17.64 -12.89 20.54
C LYS A 81 17.41 -12.18 19.20
N PHE A 82 18.28 -11.24 18.86
CA PHE A 82 18.18 -10.57 17.58
C PHE A 82 18.42 -11.51 16.39
N LYS A 83 19.40 -12.41 16.48
CA LYS A 83 19.66 -13.41 15.44
C LYS A 83 18.42 -14.27 15.16
N GLU A 84 17.78 -14.79 16.21
CA GLU A 84 16.54 -15.58 16.08
C GLU A 84 15.42 -14.80 15.36
N LEU A 85 15.39 -13.48 15.56
CA LEU A 85 14.45 -12.58 14.90
C LEU A 85 14.80 -12.31 13.43
N VAL A 86 16.08 -12.37 13.06
CA VAL A 86 16.56 -12.19 11.67
C VAL A 86 16.49 -13.48 10.85
N GLU A 87 16.39 -14.66 11.48
CA GLU A 87 16.25 -15.92 10.76
C GLU A 87 14.94 -15.95 9.94
N GLY A 88 15.07 -15.83 8.61
CA GLY A 88 13.94 -15.73 7.68
C GLY A 88 13.48 -14.31 7.35
N ALA A 89 14.21 -13.29 7.81
CA ALA A 89 13.93 -11.89 7.55
C ALA A 89 14.42 -11.40 6.18
N ASP A 90 13.90 -10.25 5.75
CA ASP A 90 14.29 -9.57 4.51
C ASP A 90 15.76 -9.11 4.53
N GLU A 91 16.34 -8.87 3.35
CA GLU A 91 17.70 -8.42 3.11
C GLU A 91 18.08 -7.13 3.86
N VAL A 92 17.11 -6.24 4.11
CA VAL A 92 17.30 -5.04 4.96
C VAL A 92 17.74 -5.44 6.35
N ILE A 93 17.02 -6.39 6.96
CA ILE A 93 17.28 -6.84 8.33
C ILE A 93 18.62 -7.58 8.38
N VAL A 94 18.96 -8.34 7.33
CA VAL A 94 20.28 -8.96 7.19
C VAL A 94 21.40 -7.92 7.11
N ALA A 95 21.23 -6.84 6.34
CA ALA A 95 22.24 -5.78 6.23
C ALA A 95 22.44 -5.07 7.59
N VAL A 96 21.37 -4.77 8.30
CA VAL A 96 21.40 -4.22 9.66
C VAL A 96 22.12 -5.16 10.63
N PHE A 97 21.84 -6.46 10.53
CA PHE A 97 22.50 -7.49 11.32
C PHE A 97 24.01 -7.53 11.06
N GLN A 98 24.42 -7.48 9.80
CA GLN A 98 25.83 -7.43 9.43
C GLN A 98 26.51 -6.15 9.93
N ILE A 99 25.87 -4.98 9.84
CA ILE A 99 26.42 -3.71 10.37
C ILE A 99 26.64 -3.81 11.87
N THR A 100 25.62 -4.25 12.60
CA THR A 100 25.66 -4.35 14.07
C THR A 100 26.63 -5.44 14.53
N GLY A 101 26.77 -6.51 13.76
CA GLY A 101 27.81 -7.53 13.97
C GLY A 101 29.22 -6.97 13.80
N ILE A 102 29.50 -6.20 12.74
CA ILE A 102 30.81 -5.58 12.54
C ILE A 102 31.15 -4.62 13.69
N ILE A 103 30.18 -3.78 14.09
CA ILE A 103 30.34 -2.88 15.24
C ILE A 103 30.62 -3.70 16.50
N GLY A 104 29.85 -4.77 16.74
CA GLY A 104 30.00 -5.67 17.87
C GLY A 104 31.37 -6.32 17.96
N VAL A 105 31.94 -6.74 16.83
CA VAL A 105 33.31 -7.25 16.79
C VAL A 105 34.34 -6.14 17.03
N ALA A 106 34.20 -5.01 16.34
CA ALA A 106 35.22 -3.95 16.36
C ALA A 106 35.32 -3.27 17.73
N THR A 107 34.19 -3.10 18.41
CA THR A 107 34.08 -2.35 19.67
C THR A 107 33.91 -3.24 20.91
N GLY A 108 33.46 -4.49 20.73
CA GLY A 108 33.00 -5.34 21.82
C GLY A 108 31.64 -4.92 22.41
N ILE A 109 30.97 -3.93 21.81
CA ILE A 109 29.67 -3.41 22.24
C ILE A 109 28.61 -3.81 21.23
N PHE A 110 27.53 -4.44 21.70
CA PHE A 110 26.35 -4.68 20.88
C PHE A 110 25.38 -3.52 21.03
N LEU A 111 24.98 -2.91 19.90
CA LEU A 111 23.98 -1.84 19.86
C LEU A 111 22.56 -2.43 19.95
N GLY A 112 22.29 -3.21 21.00
CA GLY A 112 21.02 -3.93 21.18
C GLY A 112 19.79 -3.02 21.11
N ALA A 113 19.89 -1.77 21.58
CA ALA A 113 18.81 -0.79 21.49
C ALA A 113 18.50 -0.33 20.06
N VAL A 114 19.52 0.04 19.26
CA VAL A 114 19.38 0.36 17.81
C VAL A 114 18.70 -0.78 17.08
N VAL A 115 19.16 -1.99 17.37
CA VAL A 115 18.75 -3.23 16.73
C VAL A 115 17.31 -3.59 17.07
N THR A 116 16.94 -3.49 18.35
CA THR A 116 15.58 -3.85 18.80
C THR A 116 14.56 -2.81 18.35
N LEU A 117 14.90 -1.51 18.36
CA LEU A 117 14.07 -0.45 17.78
C LEU A 117 13.92 -0.66 16.26
N GLY A 118 15.04 -0.82 15.56
CA GLY A 118 15.10 -1.14 14.12
C GLY A 118 14.29 -2.37 13.72
N PHE A 119 14.18 -3.37 14.60
CA PHE A 119 13.44 -4.60 14.32
C PHE A 119 11.95 -4.49 14.67
N MET A 120 11.60 -3.96 15.84
CA MET A 120 10.20 -3.80 16.24
C MET A 120 9.44 -2.91 15.26
N THR A 121 10.10 -1.89 14.73
CA THR A 121 9.49 -0.97 13.77
C THR A 121 9.84 -1.32 12.33
N GLY A 122 11.02 -1.90 12.04
CA GLY A 122 11.43 -2.31 10.70
C GLY A 122 10.73 -3.58 10.22
N GLY A 123 10.44 -4.56 11.08
CA GLY A 123 9.61 -5.71 10.73
C GLY A 123 8.20 -5.28 10.34
N ALA A 124 7.62 -4.34 11.09
CA ALA A 124 6.34 -3.72 10.75
C ALA A 124 6.44 -2.91 9.44
N ALA A 125 7.47 -2.06 9.30
CA ALA A 125 7.71 -1.26 8.10
C ALA A 125 7.97 -2.11 6.85
N LEU A 126 8.59 -3.28 6.95
CA LEU A 126 8.80 -4.17 5.81
C LEU A 126 7.54 -4.95 5.45
N LEU A 127 6.73 -5.35 6.45
CA LEU A 127 5.42 -5.92 6.19
C LEU A 127 4.47 -4.92 5.52
N SER A 128 4.73 -3.61 5.65
CA SER A 128 3.96 -2.58 4.97
C SER A 128 3.98 -2.71 3.43
N LEU A 129 5.00 -3.35 2.84
CA LEU A 129 5.06 -3.66 1.40
C LEU A 129 3.85 -4.51 0.95
N GLY A 130 3.56 -5.58 1.70
CA GLY A 130 2.40 -6.42 1.45
C GLY A 130 1.09 -5.70 1.75
N MET A 131 1.11 -4.76 2.70
CA MET A 131 -0.07 -4.00 3.11
C MET A 131 -0.48 -2.95 2.09
N VAL A 132 0.45 -2.22 1.49
CA VAL A 132 0.16 -1.20 0.46
C VAL A 132 -0.52 -1.85 -0.75
N THR A 133 -0.14 -3.07 -1.10
CA THR A 133 -0.84 -3.87 -2.13
C THR A 133 -2.29 -4.16 -1.72
N GLY A 134 -2.54 -4.49 -0.45
CA GLY A 134 -3.89 -4.70 0.08
C GLY A 134 -4.74 -3.44 0.09
N VAL A 135 -4.15 -2.30 0.45
CA VAL A 135 -4.76 -0.96 0.42
C VAL A 135 -5.22 -0.61 -1.00
N LEU A 136 -4.35 -0.79 -2.01
CA LEU A 136 -4.70 -0.56 -3.41
C LEU A 136 -5.79 -1.53 -3.91
N GLY A 137 -5.79 -2.77 -3.44
CA GLY A 137 -6.86 -3.73 -3.69
C GLY A 137 -8.23 -3.22 -3.19
N ALA A 138 -8.27 -2.67 -1.97
CA ALA A 138 -9.49 -2.08 -1.41
C ALA A 138 -9.99 -0.87 -2.23
N VAL A 139 -9.07 -0.02 -2.70
CA VAL A 139 -9.40 1.09 -3.61
C VAL A 139 -10.03 0.60 -4.91
N ALA A 140 -9.48 -0.46 -5.52
CA ALA A 140 -10.00 -1.02 -6.77
C ALA A 140 -11.42 -1.58 -6.60
N VAL A 141 -11.72 -2.25 -5.48
CA VAL A 141 -13.07 -2.74 -5.16
C VAL A 141 -14.04 -1.57 -4.98
N THR A 142 -13.62 -0.51 -4.30
CA THR A 142 -14.46 0.67 -4.09
C THR A 142 -14.74 1.43 -5.38
N ALA A 143 -13.79 1.48 -6.32
CA ALA A 143 -14.01 2.12 -7.62
C ALA A 143 -15.17 1.49 -8.41
N ILE A 144 -15.37 0.17 -8.28
CA ILE A 144 -16.49 -0.54 -8.92
C ILE A 144 -17.84 -0.04 -8.40
N LEU A 145 -17.91 0.36 -7.12
CA LEU A 145 -19.14 0.85 -6.50
C LEU A 145 -19.62 2.19 -7.08
N PHE A 146 -18.73 2.98 -7.69
CA PHE A 146 -19.08 4.26 -8.35
C PHE A 146 -19.84 4.11 -9.67
N THR A 147 -19.93 2.89 -10.23
CA THR A 147 -20.54 2.68 -11.54
C THR A 147 -22.07 2.45 -11.51
N VAL A 148 -22.69 2.47 -10.33
CA VAL A 148 -24.14 2.17 -10.15
C VAL A 148 -24.96 3.46 -10.02
N PHE A 149 -25.84 3.73 -10.99
CA PHE A 149 -26.61 4.99 -11.12
C PHE A 149 -28.04 4.97 -10.53
N GLU A 150 -28.42 3.95 -9.75
CA GLU A 150 -29.72 3.91 -9.06
C GLU A 150 -29.61 4.72 -7.75
N GLY A 151 -30.30 5.86 -7.62
CA GLY A 151 -29.95 6.90 -6.64
C GLY A 151 -29.81 6.50 -5.16
N THR A 152 -30.65 5.59 -4.64
CA THR A 152 -30.49 5.05 -3.26
C THR A 152 -29.27 4.15 -3.15
N VAL A 153 -29.09 3.26 -4.12
CA VAL A 153 -27.98 2.31 -4.18
C VAL A 153 -26.67 3.07 -4.34
N GLU A 154 -26.65 4.09 -5.20
CA GLU A 154 -25.52 5.01 -5.35
C GLU A 154 -25.15 5.62 -4.00
N ARG A 155 -26.10 6.24 -3.29
CA ARG A 155 -25.83 6.85 -1.98
C ARG A 155 -25.23 5.86 -0.99
N ASP A 156 -25.82 4.67 -0.86
CA ASP A 156 -25.37 3.67 0.11
C ASP A 156 -23.98 3.12 -0.27
N ASN A 157 -23.72 2.94 -1.57
CA ASN A 157 -22.40 2.60 -2.12
C ASN A 157 -21.36 3.68 -1.82
N MET A 158 -21.73 4.95 -2.01
CA MET A 158 -20.85 6.09 -1.71
C MET A 158 -20.52 6.19 -0.23
N GLN A 159 -21.50 5.97 0.65
CA GLN A 159 -21.27 5.96 2.10
C GLN A 159 -20.36 4.82 2.53
N LYS A 160 -20.57 3.62 1.97
CA LYS A 160 -19.67 2.47 2.15
C LYS A 160 -18.26 2.81 1.67
N ALA A 161 -18.12 3.38 0.48
CA ALA A 161 -16.86 3.82 -0.11
C ALA A 161 -16.12 4.81 0.79
N ILE A 162 -16.79 5.88 1.24
CA ILE A 162 -16.21 6.90 2.13
C ILE A 162 -15.74 6.25 3.43
N ARG A 163 -16.56 5.38 4.02
CA ARG A 163 -16.18 4.67 5.24
C ARG A 163 -14.93 3.84 5.05
N ASP A 164 -14.93 2.96 4.06
CA ASP A 164 -13.87 1.99 3.85
C ASP A 164 -12.56 2.72 3.44
N LEU A 165 -12.63 3.69 2.52
CA LEU A 165 -11.48 4.48 2.09
C LEU A 165 -10.92 5.38 3.21
N SER A 166 -11.75 5.87 4.13
CA SER A 166 -11.25 6.70 5.25
C SER A 166 -10.26 5.95 6.13
N TYR A 167 -10.52 4.67 6.43
CA TYR A 167 -9.59 3.84 7.20
C TYR A 167 -8.36 3.44 6.37
N GLU A 168 -8.55 3.10 5.09
CA GLU A 168 -7.43 2.75 4.20
C GLU A 168 -6.47 3.92 3.96
N ARG A 169 -6.98 5.16 3.93
CA ARG A 169 -6.15 6.37 3.84
C ARG A 169 -5.21 6.53 5.04
N VAL A 170 -5.70 6.26 6.24
CA VAL A 170 -4.87 6.29 7.47
C VAL A 170 -3.75 5.27 7.36
N LYS A 171 -4.06 4.04 6.94
CA LYS A 171 -3.07 2.97 6.74
C LYS A 171 -2.03 3.34 5.68
N ALA A 172 -2.47 3.83 4.51
CA ALA A 172 -1.60 4.24 3.42
C ALA A 172 -0.58 5.29 3.89
N ARG A 173 -1.07 6.32 4.59
CA ARG A 173 -0.21 7.39 5.14
C ARG A 173 0.78 6.86 6.18
N SER A 174 0.34 5.98 7.09
CA SER A 174 1.24 5.33 8.05
C SER A 174 2.32 4.50 7.36
N CYS A 175 1.96 3.69 6.36
CA CYS A 175 2.91 2.88 5.59
C CYS A 175 3.95 3.76 4.90
N TYR A 176 3.53 4.87 4.27
CA TYR A 176 4.42 5.87 3.68
C TYR A 176 5.44 6.41 4.71
N GLU A 177 4.99 6.89 5.88
CA GLU A 177 5.90 7.46 6.88
C GLU A 177 6.88 6.43 7.44
N ALA A 178 6.45 5.18 7.62
CA ALA A 178 7.34 4.11 8.04
C ALA A 178 8.41 3.77 6.99
N MET A 179 8.04 3.75 5.71
CA MET A 179 9.02 3.56 4.62
C MET A 179 9.98 4.74 4.53
N ASN A 180 9.49 5.97 4.74
CA ASN A 180 10.31 7.18 4.79
C ASN A 180 11.34 7.11 5.93
N ALA A 181 10.89 6.73 7.13
CA ALA A 181 11.78 6.51 8.28
C ALA A 181 12.85 5.46 7.95
N LEU A 182 12.47 4.34 7.31
CA LEU A 182 13.40 3.29 6.92
C LEU A 182 14.43 3.77 5.88
N ALA A 183 13.99 4.48 4.84
CA ALA A 183 14.87 5.03 3.82
C ALA A 183 15.86 6.06 4.40
N ASN A 184 15.40 6.93 5.30
CA ASN A 184 16.25 7.91 5.98
C ASN A 184 17.27 7.27 6.93
N TRP A 185 16.87 6.18 7.58
CA TRP A 185 17.79 5.41 8.41
C TRP A 185 18.88 4.71 7.59
N LEU A 186 18.51 4.07 6.46
CA LEU A 186 19.49 3.50 5.53
C LEU A 186 20.41 4.57 4.96
N TYR A 187 19.90 5.75 4.64
CA TYR A 187 20.75 6.86 4.23
C TYR A 187 21.76 7.25 5.32
N SER A 188 21.34 7.27 6.59
CA SER A 188 22.23 7.54 7.73
C SER A 188 23.31 6.46 7.90
N ILE A 189 22.95 5.19 7.70
CA ILE A 189 23.90 4.07 7.67
C ILE A 189 24.90 4.25 6.53
N LYS A 190 24.42 4.59 5.33
CA LYS A 190 25.29 4.83 4.17
C LYS A 190 26.27 5.97 4.46
N LEU A 191 25.81 7.07 5.02
CA LEU A 191 26.66 8.21 5.38
C LEU A 191 27.74 7.81 6.39
N TRP A 192 27.38 6.99 7.38
CA TRP A 192 28.32 6.42 8.33
C TRP A 192 29.38 5.54 7.65
N LEU A 193 28.98 4.70 6.69
CA LEU A 193 29.92 3.87 5.91
C LEU A 193 30.83 4.70 4.97
N ASP A 194 30.36 5.87 4.52
CA ASP A 194 31.08 6.76 3.62
C ASP A 194 32.11 7.65 4.33
N GLU A 195 31.91 7.95 5.61
CA GLU A 195 32.73 8.90 6.37
C GLU A 195 33.55 8.21 7.47
N PRO A 196 34.87 7.97 7.27
CA PRO A 196 35.73 7.32 8.25
C PRO A 196 35.75 8.02 9.63
N LEU A 197 35.59 9.35 9.64
CA LEU A 197 35.57 10.14 10.88
C LEU A 197 34.30 9.90 11.71
N ILE A 198 33.19 9.52 11.06
CA ILE A 198 31.96 9.11 11.74
C ILE A 198 32.06 7.63 12.12
N SER A 199 32.69 6.79 11.28
CA SER A 199 32.83 5.35 11.56
C SER A 199 33.60 5.05 12.84
N ASP A 200 34.57 5.89 13.17
CA ASP A 200 35.42 5.72 14.34
C ASP A 200 34.84 6.39 15.61
N ASN A 201 33.68 7.07 15.51
CA ASN A 201 33.01 7.76 16.62
C ASN A 201 31.68 7.08 16.98
N GLU A 202 31.76 6.11 17.90
CA GLU A 202 30.62 5.32 18.35
C GLU A 202 29.46 6.17 18.90
N ALA A 203 29.76 7.21 19.67
CA ALA A 203 28.73 8.08 20.26
C ALA A 203 27.96 8.85 19.19
N LEU A 204 28.64 9.32 18.14
CA LEU A 204 28.01 10.02 17.01
C LEU A 204 27.15 9.05 16.18
N MET A 205 27.66 7.85 15.93
CA MET A 205 26.93 6.80 15.24
C MET A 205 25.66 6.40 16.00
N LYS A 206 25.78 6.10 17.30
CA LYS A 206 24.65 5.74 18.16
C LYS A 206 23.59 6.84 18.15
N LYS A 207 24.00 8.09 18.29
CA LYS A 207 23.09 9.24 18.25
C LYS A 207 22.32 9.32 16.93
N LYS A 208 23.00 9.16 15.78
CA LYS A 208 22.38 9.21 14.44
C LYS A 208 21.47 8.01 14.17
N LEU A 209 21.84 6.82 14.61
CA LEU A 209 21.07 5.60 14.33
C LEU A 209 19.88 5.41 15.27
N GLU A 210 19.98 5.79 16.55
CA GLU A 210 18.90 5.61 17.54
C GLU A 210 17.90 6.76 17.53
N SER A 211 18.38 8.01 17.58
CA SER A 211 17.51 9.16 17.81
C SER A 211 16.67 9.49 16.59
N ASP A 212 17.29 9.44 15.41
CA ASP A 212 16.62 9.93 14.20
C ASP A 212 15.57 8.92 13.75
N PHE A 213 15.85 7.62 13.79
CA PHE A 213 14.92 6.63 13.29
C PHE A 213 13.65 6.48 14.14
N ALA A 214 13.76 6.41 15.47
CA ALA A 214 12.59 6.27 16.34
C ALA A 214 11.65 7.48 16.18
N VAL A 215 12.22 8.69 16.17
CA VAL A 215 11.47 9.94 15.97
C VAL A 215 10.81 9.98 14.60
N GLU A 216 11.51 9.55 13.54
CA GLU A 216 10.92 9.48 12.20
C GLU A 216 9.83 8.40 12.11
N TYR A 217 10.02 7.22 12.71
CA TYR A 217 9.02 6.16 12.72
C TYR A 217 7.78 6.55 13.52
N ASP A 218 7.91 7.33 14.60
CA ASP A 218 6.76 7.84 15.36
C ASP A 218 5.84 8.73 14.52
N LYS A 219 6.29 9.24 13.36
CA LYS A 219 5.43 9.90 12.37
C LYS A 219 4.44 8.97 11.69
N SER A 220 4.71 7.67 11.68
CA SER A 220 3.78 6.65 11.17
C SER A 220 2.65 6.30 12.13
N LYS A 221 2.75 6.73 13.40
CA LYS A 221 1.77 6.44 14.44
C LYS A 221 0.51 7.28 14.29
N ARG A 222 -0.60 6.77 14.82
CA ARG A 222 -1.91 7.41 14.73
C ARG A 222 -1.91 8.83 15.27
N THR A 223 -1.29 9.08 16.43
CA THR A 223 -1.19 10.42 17.03
C THR A 223 -0.56 11.47 16.11
N THR A 224 0.31 11.07 15.18
CA THR A 224 0.93 11.97 14.20
C THR A 224 0.16 12.00 12.88
N VAL A 225 -0.32 10.85 12.41
CA VAL A 225 -1.03 10.71 11.13
C VAL A 225 -2.39 11.40 11.15
N ILE A 226 -3.14 11.31 12.25
CA ILE A 226 -4.49 11.90 12.31
C ILE A 226 -4.46 13.42 12.18
N PRO A 227 -3.68 14.18 12.99
CA PRO A 227 -3.60 15.63 12.82
C PRO A 227 -3.14 16.07 11.43
N PHE A 228 -2.23 15.31 10.81
CA PHE A 228 -1.80 15.57 9.43
C PHE A 228 -2.98 15.45 8.46
N LEU A 229 -3.75 14.36 8.51
CA LEU A 229 -4.90 14.13 7.62
C LEU A 229 -6.05 15.10 7.88
N GLU A 230 -6.27 15.51 9.14
CA GLU A 230 -7.25 16.55 9.49
C GLU A 230 -6.86 17.90 8.89
N ASN A 231 -5.60 18.32 9.06
CA ASN A 231 -5.10 19.56 8.46
C ASN A 231 -5.18 19.49 6.93
N TYR A 232 -4.81 18.34 6.34
CA TYR A 232 -4.89 18.11 4.90
C TYR A 232 -6.34 18.22 4.37
N ASP A 233 -7.32 17.68 5.09
CA ASP A 233 -8.74 17.84 4.75
C ASP A 233 -9.24 19.29 4.94
N GLN A 234 -8.78 19.97 5.99
CA GLN A 234 -9.15 21.36 6.28
C GLN A 234 -8.63 22.33 5.21
N GLU A 235 -7.35 22.20 4.82
CA GLU A 235 -6.70 23.10 3.85
C GLU A 235 -7.38 23.06 2.48
N ARG A 236 -7.90 21.90 2.06
CA ARG A 236 -8.61 21.73 0.78
C ARG A 236 -10.12 21.93 0.89
N GLY A 237 -10.66 22.22 2.07
CA GLY A 237 -12.10 22.34 2.30
C GLY A 237 -12.86 21.06 1.97
N ALA A 238 -12.31 19.90 2.36
CA ALA A 238 -12.93 18.60 2.07
C ALA A 238 -14.29 18.46 2.75
N TRP A 239 -15.22 17.76 2.08
CA TRP A 239 -16.51 17.41 2.66
C TRP A 239 -16.37 16.17 3.55
N THR A 240 -16.42 16.32 4.87
CA THR A 240 -16.16 15.24 5.83
C THR A 240 -17.38 14.85 6.69
N ASN A 241 -18.58 15.28 6.30
CA ASN A 241 -19.77 15.14 7.15
C ASN A 241 -20.20 13.69 7.42
N GLU A 242 -19.83 12.78 6.52
CA GLU A 242 -20.16 11.34 6.61
C GLU A 242 -18.93 10.45 6.78
N ASP A 243 -17.78 11.05 7.07
CA ASP A 243 -16.62 10.27 7.44
C ASP A 243 -16.93 9.45 8.70
N PRO A 244 -16.48 8.19 8.78
CA PRO A 244 -16.59 7.40 10.00
C PRO A 244 -15.65 7.95 11.08
N ASP A 245 -15.67 7.35 12.27
CA ASP A 245 -14.66 7.61 13.31
C ASP A 245 -13.30 6.94 12.97
N TRP A 246 -12.71 7.31 11.83
CA TRP A 246 -11.40 6.82 11.39
C TRP A 246 -10.24 7.32 12.26
N LYS A 247 -10.53 8.26 13.16
CA LYS A 247 -9.57 8.90 14.06
C LYS A 247 -9.20 7.99 15.24
N SER A 248 -10.12 7.15 15.69
CA SER A 248 -9.87 6.18 16.76
C SER A 248 -9.24 4.88 16.27
N GLY A 249 -8.64 4.12 17.19
CA GLY A 249 -8.01 2.83 16.90
C GLY A 249 -6.67 2.66 17.61
N GLU A 250 -5.94 1.61 17.25
CA GLU A 250 -4.61 1.34 17.79
C GLU A 250 -3.59 2.41 17.37
N GLU A 251 -2.66 2.71 18.29
CA GLU A 251 -1.64 3.74 18.09
C GLU A 251 -0.62 3.32 17.02
N ASP A 252 -0.16 2.07 17.10
CA ASP A 252 0.72 1.47 16.12
C ASP A 252 -0.10 0.79 15.01
N ILE A 253 -0.47 1.60 14.02
CA ILE A 253 -1.30 1.17 12.89
C ILE A 253 -0.63 -0.01 12.15
N ILE A 254 0.68 0.03 11.95
CA ILE A 254 1.39 -0.98 11.15
C ILE A 254 1.53 -2.29 11.93
N ALA A 255 1.84 -2.23 13.23
CA ALA A 255 1.86 -3.41 14.08
C ALA A 255 0.48 -4.08 14.14
N SER A 256 -0.59 -3.29 14.32
CA SER A 256 -1.97 -3.81 14.36
C SER A 256 -2.34 -4.57 13.08
N MET A 257 -1.92 -4.05 11.92
CA MET A 257 -2.16 -4.69 10.62
C MET A 257 -1.35 -5.98 10.45
N SER A 258 -0.14 -6.03 11.01
CA SER A 258 0.70 -7.24 11.01
C SER A 258 0.07 -8.36 11.82
N GLU A 259 -0.42 -8.05 13.02
CA GLU A 259 -1.09 -9.00 13.89
C GLU A 259 -2.38 -9.52 13.26
N ALA A 260 -3.19 -8.62 12.68
CA ALA A 260 -4.38 -8.99 11.93
C ALA A 260 -4.04 -9.97 10.79
N SER A 261 -2.95 -9.71 10.06
CA SER A 261 -2.51 -10.57 8.95
C SER A 261 -2.05 -11.95 9.42
N LYS A 262 -1.38 -12.04 10.58
CA LYS A 262 -0.95 -13.32 11.20
C LYS A 262 -2.12 -14.13 11.76
N SER A 263 -3.15 -13.46 12.26
CA SER A 263 -4.34 -14.11 12.84
C SER A 263 -5.31 -14.65 11.78
N ALA A 264 -5.20 -14.19 10.53
CA ALA A 264 -6.00 -14.72 9.44
C ALA A 264 -5.61 -16.18 9.15
N PRO A 265 -6.57 -17.13 9.10
CA PRO A 265 -6.26 -18.55 8.94
C PRO A 265 -5.38 -18.80 7.70
N GLU A 266 -4.27 -19.53 7.91
CA GLU A 266 -3.25 -19.88 6.90
C GLU A 266 -3.78 -20.60 5.64
N SER A 267 -5.08 -20.96 5.60
CA SER A 267 -5.73 -21.41 4.36
C SER A 267 -5.69 -20.37 3.23
N ARG A 268 -5.27 -19.12 3.52
CA ARG A 268 -5.01 -18.06 2.54
C ARG A 268 -3.52 -17.91 2.12
N ALA A 269 -2.57 -18.57 2.81
CA ALA A 269 -1.13 -18.24 2.74
C ALA A 269 -0.28 -19.08 1.75
N LYS A 270 -0.84 -20.09 1.08
CA LYS A 270 -0.24 -20.71 -0.11
C LYS A 270 -0.87 -20.20 -1.42
N ARG A 271 -1.09 -18.89 -1.51
CA ARG A 271 -1.29 -18.25 -2.81
C ARG A 271 0.09 -17.93 -3.39
N SER A 272 0.54 -18.81 -4.28
CA SER A 272 1.34 -18.41 -5.46
C SER A 272 0.80 -17.06 -5.95
N ALA A 273 1.68 -16.15 -6.40
CA ALA A 273 1.39 -14.84 -7.02
C ALA A 273 -0.12 -14.60 -7.26
N PRO A 274 -0.70 -13.58 -6.60
CA PRO A 274 -2.11 -13.53 -6.23
C PRO A 274 -3.01 -14.16 -7.30
N ASP A 275 -3.57 -15.34 -7.01
CA ASP A 275 -4.80 -15.78 -7.68
C ASP A 275 -5.77 -14.62 -7.56
N ALA A 276 -5.97 -13.94 -8.70
CA ALA A 276 -6.79 -12.77 -8.88
C ALA A 276 -8.07 -12.95 -8.06
N GLU A 277 -8.13 -12.25 -6.93
CA GLU A 277 -9.30 -12.16 -6.08
C GLU A 277 -10.44 -11.74 -6.99
N LYS A 278 -11.30 -12.73 -7.38
CA LYS A 278 -12.22 -12.69 -8.53
C LYS A 278 -12.54 -11.25 -8.93
N ALA A 279 -11.69 -10.68 -9.79
CA ALA A 279 -11.81 -9.28 -10.15
C ALA A 279 -13.22 -9.11 -10.68
N GLY A 280 -13.96 -8.13 -10.14
CA GLY A 280 -15.41 -8.03 -10.25
C GLY A 280 -15.86 -8.38 -11.66
N VAL A 281 -16.46 -9.56 -11.82
CA VAL A 281 -16.89 -10.05 -13.13
C VAL A 281 -18.26 -9.45 -13.38
N ILE A 282 -18.37 -8.65 -14.43
CA ILE A 282 -19.61 -8.01 -14.85
C ILE A 282 -20.09 -8.75 -16.09
N ALA A 283 -21.33 -9.26 -16.08
CA ALA A 283 -21.93 -9.89 -17.24
C ALA A 283 -23.15 -9.08 -17.72
N PHE A 284 -23.19 -8.79 -19.02
CA PHE A 284 -24.28 -8.06 -19.65
C PHE A 284 -24.50 -8.50 -21.09
N ASP A 285 -25.74 -8.35 -21.54
CA ASP A 285 -26.12 -8.45 -22.94
C ASP A 285 -26.11 -7.05 -23.55
N TYR A 286 -25.72 -6.95 -24.81
CA TYR A 286 -25.74 -5.71 -25.58
C TYR A 286 -26.51 -5.88 -26.88
N SER A 287 -27.18 -4.81 -27.32
CA SER A 287 -27.90 -4.75 -28.59
C SER A 287 -27.67 -3.41 -29.26
N SER A 288 -27.31 -3.44 -30.55
CA SER A 288 -27.10 -2.28 -31.42
C SER A 288 -27.48 -2.61 -32.86
N ALA A 289 -27.51 -1.60 -33.74
CA ALA A 289 -27.67 -1.82 -35.18
C ALA A 289 -26.48 -2.59 -35.79
N ASP A 290 -25.29 -2.44 -35.19
CA ASP A 290 -24.04 -3.07 -35.66
C ASP A 290 -23.90 -4.53 -35.17
N GLY A 291 -24.76 -4.96 -34.23
CA GLY A 291 -24.77 -6.32 -33.69
C GLY A 291 -25.29 -6.40 -32.26
N SER A 292 -25.50 -7.64 -31.82
CA SER A 292 -25.92 -7.97 -30.47
C SER A 292 -25.15 -9.18 -29.95
N GLY A 293 -24.92 -9.24 -28.64
CA GLY A 293 -24.22 -10.36 -28.01
C GLY A 293 -24.21 -10.25 -26.49
N SER A 294 -23.45 -11.14 -25.85
CA SER A 294 -23.24 -11.16 -24.40
C SER A 294 -21.75 -10.99 -24.12
N LEU A 295 -21.42 -10.17 -23.12
CA LEU A 295 -20.06 -9.97 -22.62
C LEU A 295 -20.00 -10.30 -21.15
N GLN A 296 -18.92 -10.98 -20.78
CA GLN A 296 -18.52 -11.18 -19.40
C GLN A 296 -17.11 -10.60 -19.26
N LEU A 297 -16.99 -9.51 -18.50
CA LEU A 297 -15.76 -8.76 -18.38
C LEU A 297 -15.26 -8.80 -16.93
N THR A 298 -13.98 -9.14 -16.80
CA THR A 298 -13.21 -8.90 -15.59
C THR A 298 -12.77 -7.44 -15.59
N TYR A 299 -13.22 -6.67 -14.61
CA TYR A 299 -12.88 -5.24 -14.50
C TYR A 299 -11.36 -5.01 -14.48
N VAL A 300 -10.90 -3.97 -15.20
CA VAL A 300 -9.50 -3.55 -15.22
C VAL A 300 -9.36 -2.13 -14.67
N THR A 301 -10.05 -1.16 -15.27
CA THR A 301 -9.97 0.25 -14.89
C THR A 301 -11.19 1.02 -15.38
N SER A 302 -11.43 2.23 -14.87
CA SER A 302 -12.45 3.14 -15.35
C SER A 302 -11.97 4.59 -15.23
N ASP A 303 -12.53 5.45 -16.08
CA ASP A 303 -12.41 6.91 -16.01
C ASP A 303 -13.82 7.53 -16.01
N GLU A 304 -13.91 8.87 -16.06
CA GLU A 304 -15.18 9.61 -16.03
C GLU A 304 -16.17 9.23 -17.14
N THR A 305 -15.69 8.72 -18.27
CA THR A 305 -16.48 8.47 -19.48
C THR A 305 -16.42 7.04 -19.99
N SER A 306 -15.51 6.22 -19.44
CA SER A 306 -15.25 4.88 -19.94
C SER A 306 -14.92 3.86 -18.85
N CYS A 307 -15.23 2.60 -19.13
CA CYS A 307 -14.84 1.45 -18.32
C CYS A 307 -14.10 0.44 -19.20
N THR A 308 -13.01 -0.11 -18.70
CA THR A 308 -12.20 -1.11 -19.38
C THR A 308 -12.26 -2.43 -18.64
N GLY A 309 -12.51 -3.51 -19.37
CA GLY A 309 -12.53 -4.87 -18.86
C GLY A 309 -11.87 -5.87 -19.80
N LYS A 310 -11.56 -7.07 -19.31
CA LYS A 310 -11.04 -8.18 -20.11
C LYS A 310 -12.06 -9.31 -20.19
N ASP A 311 -12.31 -9.83 -21.39
CA ASP A 311 -13.13 -11.03 -21.53
C ASP A 311 -12.36 -12.32 -21.14
N LYS A 312 -13.05 -13.45 -21.18
CA LYS A 312 -12.47 -14.79 -20.87
C LYS A 312 -11.27 -15.17 -21.75
N ASP A 313 -11.17 -14.58 -22.94
CA ASP A 313 -10.09 -14.84 -23.91
C ASP A 313 -8.95 -13.82 -23.76
N GLY A 314 -9.04 -12.94 -22.76
CA GLY A 314 -8.06 -11.89 -22.46
C GLY A 314 -8.14 -10.68 -23.39
N ASN A 315 -9.16 -10.55 -24.23
CA ASN A 315 -9.32 -9.37 -25.07
C ASN A 315 -9.77 -8.19 -24.21
N THR A 316 -9.18 -7.03 -24.48
CA THR A 316 -9.55 -5.78 -23.78
C THR A 316 -10.75 -5.16 -24.47
N TRP A 317 -11.77 -4.87 -23.67
CA TRP A 317 -12.99 -4.18 -24.06
C TRP A 317 -13.07 -2.83 -23.38
N VAL A 318 -13.39 -1.79 -24.15
CA VAL A 318 -13.66 -0.45 -23.65
C VAL A 318 -15.14 -0.15 -23.86
N ILE A 319 -15.83 0.21 -22.79
CA ILE A 319 -17.22 0.65 -22.76
C ILE A 319 -17.20 2.16 -22.59
N ARG A 320 -17.63 2.92 -23.60
CA ARG A 320 -17.72 4.39 -23.53
C ARG A 320 -19.18 4.82 -23.50
N TYR A 321 -19.51 5.76 -22.62
CA TYR A 321 -20.83 6.40 -22.67
C TYR A 321 -20.95 7.28 -23.92
N GLU A 322 -22.04 7.13 -24.68
CA GLU A 322 -22.33 7.99 -25.84
C GLU A 322 -23.35 9.07 -25.48
N SER A 323 -24.55 8.64 -25.08
CA SER A 323 -25.69 9.53 -24.81
C SER A 323 -26.80 8.80 -24.06
N GLY A 324 -27.72 9.55 -23.45
CA GLY A 324 -28.98 9.02 -22.91
C GLY A 324 -30.14 9.51 -23.74
N SER A 325 -31.08 8.63 -24.09
CA SER A 325 -32.42 9.10 -24.49
C SER A 325 -33.07 9.83 -23.31
N THR A 326 -34.22 10.48 -23.50
CA THR A 326 -35.00 11.07 -22.39
C THR A 326 -35.49 9.96 -21.45
N ALA A 327 -34.57 9.36 -20.71
CA ALA A 327 -34.82 8.35 -19.70
C ALA A 327 -35.83 8.95 -18.72
N ASP A 328 -36.76 8.12 -18.25
CA ASP A 328 -37.64 8.53 -17.17
C ASP A 328 -36.78 9.03 -16.03
N ARG A 329 -36.93 10.33 -15.79
CA ARG A 329 -36.13 11.09 -14.85
C ARG A 329 -36.17 10.51 -13.44
N SER A 330 -37.26 9.83 -13.12
CA SER A 330 -37.54 9.25 -11.82
C SER A 330 -37.00 7.82 -11.63
N ALA A 331 -36.66 7.11 -12.71
CA ALA A 331 -36.25 5.71 -12.65
C ALA A 331 -35.31 5.32 -13.81
N PRO A 332 -34.10 5.90 -13.89
CA PRO A 332 -33.17 5.61 -14.98
C PRO A 332 -32.74 4.15 -14.95
N ARG A 333 -32.83 3.48 -16.10
CA ARG A 333 -32.31 2.13 -16.31
C ARG A 333 -31.09 2.21 -17.22
N ILE A 334 -30.12 1.30 -17.05
CA ILE A 334 -28.95 1.28 -17.94
C ILE A 334 -29.35 1.10 -19.42
N SER A 335 -30.45 0.41 -19.69
CA SER A 335 -31.05 0.24 -21.02
C SER A 335 -31.54 1.54 -21.68
N ASP A 336 -31.65 2.62 -20.91
CA ASP A 336 -32.11 3.93 -21.39
C ASP A 336 -30.95 4.77 -21.98
N TYR A 337 -29.71 4.31 -21.77
CA TYR A 337 -28.47 4.91 -22.25
C TYR A 337 -27.86 4.11 -23.39
N LEU A 338 -27.05 4.80 -24.18
CA LEU A 338 -26.31 4.27 -25.31
C LEU A 338 -24.81 4.29 -25.02
N PHE A 339 -24.14 3.21 -25.42
CA PHE A 339 -22.72 3.01 -25.19
C PHE A 339 -22.01 2.60 -26.49
N THR A 340 -20.74 2.98 -26.61
CA THR A 340 -19.83 2.34 -27.57
C THR A 340 -19.13 1.18 -26.88
N LEU A 341 -19.12 0.01 -27.50
CA LEU A 341 -18.30 -1.13 -27.09
C LEU A 341 -17.17 -1.35 -28.10
N GLU A 342 -15.92 -1.26 -27.65
CA GLU A 342 -14.74 -1.44 -28.49
C GLU A 342 -13.92 -2.65 -28.01
N ASN A 343 -13.74 -3.65 -28.86
CA ASN A 343 -12.75 -4.70 -28.66
C ASN A 343 -11.42 -4.24 -29.29
N VAL A 344 -10.48 -3.83 -28.43
CA VAL A 344 -9.22 -3.18 -28.85
C VAL A 344 -8.38 -4.07 -29.77
N LYS A 345 -8.34 -5.38 -29.48
CA LYS A 345 -7.51 -6.34 -30.23
C LYS A 345 -8.14 -6.69 -31.57
N ALA A 346 -9.44 -6.95 -31.60
CA ALA A 346 -10.17 -7.29 -32.80
C ALA A 346 -10.47 -6.06 -33.69
N LYS A 347 -10.31 -4.84 -33.15
CA LYS A 347 -10.70 -3.57 -33.77
C LYS A 347 -12.18 -3.52 -34.16
N ASN A 348 -13.01 -4.24 -33.41
CA ASN A 348 -14.47 -4.21 -33.58
C ASN A 348 -15.05 -3.10 -32.70
N VAL A 349 -15.92 -2.28 -33.26
CA VAL A 349 -16.59 -1.19 -32.56
C VAL A 349 -18.09 -1.34 -32.79
N TYR A 350 -18.85 -1.45 -31.71
CA TYR A 350 -20.31 -1.46 -31.73
C TYR A 350 -20.80 -0.15 -31.14
N LYS A 351 -21.54 0.65 -31.92
CA LYS A 351 -22.03 1.96 -31.46
C LYS A 351 -23.49 1.90 -31.09
N GLY A 352 -23.95 2.83 -30.25
CA GLY A 352 -25.35 2.90 -29.86
C GLY A 352 -25.85 1.63 -29.15
N CYS A 353 -24.98 0.95 -28.40
CA CYS A 353 -25.32 -0.26 -27.67
C CYS A 353 -26.22 0.06 -26.47
N LYS A 354 -27.35 -0.65 -26.37
CA LYS A 354 -28.12 -0.76 -25.12
C LYS A 354 -27.63 -1.95 -24.33
N LEU A 355 -27.33 -1.75 -23.05
CA LEU A 355 -26.82 -2.81 -22.17
C LEU A 355 -27.93 -3.33 -21.26
N THR A 356 -27.93 -4.63 -20.98
CA THR A 356 -28.80 -5.30 -19.99
C THR A 356 -27.94 -6.21 -19.13
N PHE A 357 -27.75 -5.89 -17.85
CA PHE A 357 -26.95 -6.74 -16.96
C PHE A 357 -27.65 -8.06 -16.66
N SER A 358 -26.94 -9.17 -16.89
CA SER A 358 -27.42 -10.52 -16.62
C SER A 358 -26.98 -11.03 -15.24
N SER A 359 -25.87 -10.50 -14.71
CA SER A 359 -25.50 -10.65 -13.30
C SER A 359 -24.74 -9.42 -12.82
N ARG A 360 -25.07 -8.96 -11.61
CA ARG A 360 -24.33 -7.91 -10.90
C ARG A 360 -23.42 -8.59 -9.86
N PRO A 361 -22.21 -8.08 -9.61
CA PRO A 361 -21.45 -8.47 -8.43
C PRO A 361 -22.34 -8.31 -7.19
N SER A 362 -22.32 -9.28 -6.28
CA SER A 362 -22.98 -9.13 -4.98
C SER A 362 -22.37 -7.92 -4.25
N ALA A 363 -23.23 -6.97 -3.85
CA ALA A 363 -22.85 -5.72 -3.18
C ALA A 363 -22.15 -5.92 -1.82
#